data_AF-A0A812S338-F1
#
_entry.id   AF-A0A812S338-F1
#
_cell.length_a   1.000
_cell.length_b   1.000
_cell.length_c   1.000
_cell.angle_alpha   90.00
_cell.angle_beta   90.00
_cell.angle_gamma   90.00
#
_symmetry.space_group_name_H-M   'P 1'
#
loop_
_entity.id
_entity.type
_entity.pdbx_description
1 polymer ?
#
loop_
_entity_poly.entity_id
_entity_poly.type
_entity_poly.pdbx_seq_one_letter_code
_entity_poly.pdbx_strand_id
1 'polypeptide(L)'
;MSISLTVSLLSGESVSVSIPPCCSIETFRQRARVALGRNIGKLESAFAFIRGDGSVVTWGDVAEGGDCAHVKDQLQDVQAIQATAAAFAALRADGRVVTWGNPEFGGDCSAVQRHLVNVSHIQATSGAFAAIRRDGTVVTWGMPHLGGNSRDVSGQLHNVREIQANDAAFAALRMDGTVITWGCQDEGGDSREVQADLQSVKCIQKGCPGFAAIKAGGEVVSWGFVDPDVHIPLLDQDEGVVHTGLPEVQELQMMGDCWAAVGLDERLKTWGYFGDPGKQNRLHNLRGVQHITRNESNAWAAIIKDGSVATWGTPSSGGDSRSVQRKLKKVERIQASQSAFAAIRSDGDVVTWGVQTQGGNSRAVQKKLKNVKDIQASCSAFAALRADGTVVSWGRKHHGGDSTAVQEQLHDVTCIQASMGAFAAIRSDGSVVTWGPPSLGGDSSYVKEQLGRSKEDDEAEKRAKAKARAQAKAKAKAKAKAKAKPKATAKPKAKAKAKAKAKPKAKAKVKAKLKVLKKPSKK
;
A
#
# COMPACT_ATOMS: atom_id res chain seq x y z
N MET A 1 -26.43 2.38 7.36
CA MET A 1 -25.30 1.45 7.57
C MET A 1 -24.31 1.73 6.47
N SER A 2 -23.00 1.73 6.73
CA SER A 2 -21.98 1.69 5.66
C SER A 2 -21.79 0.24 5.22
N ILE A 3 -21.41 0.03 3.97
CA ILE A 3 -21.16 -1.30 3.40
C ILE A 3 -19.77 -1.30 2.78
N SER A 4 -19.00 -2.37 3.04
CA SER A 4 -17.54 -2.44 2.85
C SER A 4 -17.16 -3.54 1.87
N LEU A 5 -16.25 -3.21 0.95
CA LEU A 5 -16.30 -3.76 -0.40
C LEU A 5 -14.91 -3.96 -1.01
N THR A 6 -14.58 -5.19 -1.33
CA THR A 6 -13.32 -5.53 -2.00
C THR A 6 -13.34 -5.09 -3.46
N VAL A 7 -12.23 -4.62 -3.97
CA VAL A 7 -12.02 -4.31 -5.40
C VAL A 7 -10.71 -4.89 -5.81
N SER A 8 -10.65 -5.53 -6.98
CA SER A 8 -9.47 -6.27 -7.41
C SER A 8 -9.06 -5.91 -8.82
N LEU A 9 -7.76 -5.93 -9.09
CA LEU A 9 -7.16 -5.69 -10.40
C LEU A 9 -6.96 -6.97 -11.21
N LEU A 10 -6.66 -6.79 -12.49
CA LEU A 10 -6.06 -7.75 -13.45
C LEU A 10 -4.70 -8.33 -12.97
N SER A 11 -4.18 -7.86 -11.82
CA SER A 11 -2.90 -8.23 -11.22
C SER A 11 -3.02 -8.88 -9.84
N GLY A 12 -4.19 -9.42 -9.49
CA GLY A 12 -4.44 -10.13 -8.21
C GLY A 12 -4.57 -9.26 -6.95
N GLU A 13 -4.13 -8.01 -7.02
CA GLU A 13 -4.14 -7.04 -5.92
C GLU A 13 -5.57 -6.59 -5.58
N SER A 14 -5.93 -6.58 -4.29
CA SER A 14 -7.30 -6.28 -3.85
C SER A 14 -7.39 -5.40 -2.60
N VAL A 15 -8.41 -4.53 -2.53
CA VAL A 15 -8.55 -3.50 -1.48
C VAL A 15 -9.99 -3.27 -1.03
N SER A 16 -10.21 -3.11 0.28
CA SER A 16 -11.54 -2.86 0.86
C SER A 16 -11.89 -1.37 0.96
N VAL A 17 -12.98 -0.97 0.31
CA VAL A 17 -13.54 0.39 0.25
C VAL A 17 -14.91 0.42 0.93
N SER A 18 -15.20 1.41 1.80
CA SER A 18 -16.51 1.53 2.46
C SER A 18 -17.32 2.73 1.95
N ILE A 19 -18.62 2.53 1.68
CA ILE A 19 -19.56 3.53 1.16
C ILE A 19 -20.98 3.40 1.77
N PRO A 20 -21.82 4.46 1.72
CA PRO A 20 -23.24 4.37 2.07
C PRO A 20 -24.08 3.56 1.06
N PRO A 21 -25.29 3.11 1.42
CA PRO A 21 -26.13 2.24 0.56
C PRO A 21 -26.70 2.93 -0.68
N CYS A 22 -26.69 4.26 -0.70
CA CYS A 22 -27.17 5.11 -1.79
C CYS A 22 -26.03 5.61 -2.72
N CYS A 23 -24.81 5.11 -2.55
CA CYS A 23 -23.66 5.57 -3.33
C CYS A 23 -23.76 5.13 -4.80
N SER A 24 -23.46 6.04 -5.74
CA SER A 24 -23.50 5.71 -7.17
C SER A 24 -22.38 4.74 -7.56
N ILE A 25 -22.60 4.04 -8.68
CA ILE A 25 -21.60 3.20 -9.36
C ILE A 25 -20.25 3.90 -9.48
N GLU A 26 -20.24 5.19 -9.77
CA GLU A 26 -19.05 5.87 -10.31
C GLU A 26 -18.35 6.75 -9.28
N THR A 27 -19.10 7.34 -8.34
CA THR A 27 -18.59 7.78 -7.03
C THR A 27 -17.82 6.65 -6.37
N PHE A 28 -18.32 5.44 -6.56
CA PHE A 28 -17.62 4.23 -6.18
C PHE A 28 -16.41 3.92 -7.08
N ARG A 29 -16.55 3.79 -8.42
CA ARG A 29 -15.44 3.46 -9.36
C ARG A 29 -14.17 4.24 -9.01
N GLN A 30 -14.33 5.51 -8.68
CA GLN A 30 -13.23 6.39 -8.32
C GLN A 30 -12.55 6.06 -6.98
N ARG A 31 -13.28 5.61 -5.95
CA ARG A 31 -12.68 5.25 -4.65
C ARG A 31 -11.73 4.06 -4.74
N ALA A 32 -11.91 3.15 -5.70
CA ALA A 32 -10.95 2.07 -5.95
C ALA A 32 -9.90 2.42 -6.99
N ARG A 33 -10.23 3.20 -8.03
CA ARG A 33 -9.20 3.85 -8.88
C ARG A 33 -8.17 4.61 -8.05
N VAL A 34 -8.63 5.23 -6.97
CA VAL A 34 -7.78 5.68 -5.88
C VAL A 34 -7.18 4.43 -5.22
N ALA A 35 -7.91 3.67 -4.40
CA ALA A 35 -7.36 2.66 -3.48
C ALA A 35 -6.46 1.54 -4.07
N LEU A 36 -6.43 1.35 -5.40
CA LEU A 36 -5.63 0.37 -6.14
C LEU A 36 -4.38 0.95 -6.85
N GLY A 37 -4.09 2.24 -6.72
CA GLY A 37 -2.77 2.80 -7.06
C GLY A 37 -2.28 2.68 -8.53
N ARG A 38 -3.15 2.31 -9.48
CA ARG A 38 -2.81 2.07 -10.91
C ARG A 38 -3.42 3.10 -11.86
N ASN A 39 -2.86 3.16 -13.06
CA ASN A 39 -3.33 4.07 -14.10
C ASN A 39 -4.33 3.40 -15.04
N ILE A 40 -5.62 3.64 -14.83
CA ILE A 40 -6.72 3.10 -15.63
C ILE A 40 -6.83 3.92 -16.94
N GLY A 41 -5.78 3.80 -17.76
CA GLY A 41 -5.52 4.66 -18.91
C GLY A 41 -4.52 4.03 -19.89
N LYS A 42 -5.08 3.39 -20.94
CA LYS A 42 -4.46 3.14 -22.26
C LYS A 42 -3.55 1.92 -22.49
N LEU A 43 -3.36 1.00 -21.54
CA LEU A 43 -2.69 -0.30 -21.79
C LEU A 43 -3.30 -1.53 -21.08
N GLU A 44 -4.27 -1.35 -20.18
CA GLU A 44 -5.11 -2.44 -19.64
C GLU A 44 -6.56 -2.19 -20.08
N SER A 45 -7.25 -3.25 -20.51
CA SER A 45 -8.44 -3.17 -21.37
C SER A 45 -9.75 -2.99 -20.60
N ALA A 46 -9.99 -3.78 -19.55
CA ALA A 46 -11.26 -3.86 -18.82
C ALA A 46 -11.10 -3.80 -17.29
N PHE A 47 -12.20 -3.49 -16.58
CA PHE A 47 -12.23 -3.22 -15.15
C PHE A 47 -13.53 -3.66 -14.49
N ALA A 48 -13.49 -4.01 -13.19
CA ALA A 48 -14.62 -4.49 -12.41
C ALA A 48 -14.73 -3.85 -11.00
N PHE A 49 -15.87 -4.06 -10.32
CA PHE A 49 -16.22 -3.42 -9.03
C PHE A 49 -17.16 -4.31 -8.20
N ILE A 50 -17.16 -4.21 -6.86
CA ILE A 50 -18.21 -4.77 -5.97
C ILE A 50 -18.91 -3.63 -5.22
N ARG A 51 -20.17 -3.31 -5.54
CA ARG A 51 -20.95 -2.20 -4.94
C ARG A 51 -21.43 -2.53 -3.53
N GLY A 52 -21.87 -1.51 -2.80
CA GLY A 52 -22.36 -1.60 -1.41
C GLY A 52 -23.34 -2.74 -1.17
N ASP A 53 -24.27 -2.88 -2.11
CA ASP A 53 -25.29 -3.92 -2.20
C ASP A 53 -24.76 -5.33 -2.56
N GLY A 54 -23.44 -5.52 -2.69
CA GLY A 54 -22.80 -6.74 -3.17
C GLY A 54 -22.82 -6.90 -4.70
N SER A 55 -23.35 -5.94 -5.45
CA SER A 55 -23.55 -6.08 -6.91
C SER A 55 -22.35 -5.62 -7.74
N VAL A 56 -22.07 -6.27 -8.87
CA VAL A 56 -20.89 -5.92 -9.69
C VAL A 56 -21.17 -4.81 -10.71
N VAL A 57 -20.11 -4.09 -11.09
CA VAL A 57 -20.12 -3.14 -12.21
C VAL A 57 -18.79 -3.18 -12.96
N THR A 58 -18.84 -3.23 -14.29
CA THR A 58 -17.66 -3.21 -15.16
C THR A 58 -17.57 -1.95 -16.01
N TRP A 59 -16.43 -1.75 -16.67
CA TRP A 59 -16.24 -0.81 -17.79
C TRP A 59 -14.93 -1.12 -18.53
N GLY A 60 -14.77 -0.61 -19.75
CA GLY A 60 -13.58 -0.79 -20.58
C GLY A 60 -13.92 -1.50 -21.88
N ASP A 61 -12.97 -2.25 -22.43
CA ASP A 61 -13.18 -3.07 -23.62
C ASP A 61 -14.18 -4.21 -23.34
N VAL A 62 -15.16 -4.37 -24.22
CA VAL A 62 -16.25 -5.36 -24.09
C VAL A 62 -15.72 -6.79 -24.23
N ALA A 63 -14.74 -7.02 -25.11
CA ALA A 63 -14.18 -8.37 -25.34
C ALA A 63 -13.45 -8.93 -24.11
N GLU A 64 -12.98 -8.03 -23.24
CA GLU A 64 -12.05 -8.30 -22.15
C GLU A 64 -12.75 -8.25 -20.77
N GLY A 65 -14.09 -8.18 -20.76
CA GLY A 65 -14.92 -8.16 -19.56
C GLY A 65 -15.35 -6.77 -19.08
N GLY A 66 -15.21 -5.74 -19.92
CA GLY A 66 -15.72 -4.38 -19.68
C GLY A 66 -17.25 -4.29 -19.68
N ASP A 67 -17.94 -5.27 -20.26
CA ASP A 67 -19.36 -5.54 -20.03
C ASP A 67 -19.55 -6.85 -19.23
N CYS A 68 -20.53 -6.85 -18.33
CA CYS A 68 -20.99 -8.00 -17.55
C CYS A 68 -22.52 -8.17 -17.58
N ALA A 69 -23.23 -7.49 -18.50
CA ALA A 69 -24.69 -7.51 -18.57
C ALA A 69 -25.29 -8.93 -18.60
N HIS A 70 -24.62 -9.89 -19.27
CA HIS A 70 -25.07 -11.28 -19.38
C HIS A 70 -24.96 -12.11 -18.06
N VAL A 71 -24.19 -11.65 -17.06
CA VAL A 71 -24.05 -12.29 -15.74
C VAL A 71 -24.52 -11.40 -14.59
N LYS A 72 -24.97 -10.17 -14.87
CA LYS A 72 -25.37 -9.15 -13.89
C LYS A 72 -26.33 -9.64 -12.80
N ASP A 73 -27.28 -10.49 -13.15
CA ASP A 73 -28.27 -11.05 -12.20
C ASP A 73 -27.66 -12.14 -11.29
N GLN A 74 -26.54 -12.74 -11.70
CA GLN A 74 -25.75 -13.68 -10.89
C GLN A 74 -24.74 -12.94 -10.00
N LEU A 75 -24.28 -11.76 -10.42
CA LEU A 75 -23.27 -10.96 -9.72
C LEU A 75 -23.87 -10.13 -8.57
N GLN A 76 -24.45 -10.84 -7.60
CA GLN A 76 -24.99 -10.32 -6.33
C GLN A 76 -24.29 -10.99 -5.14
N ASP A 77 -24.20 -10.31 -4.00
CA ASP A 77 -23.47 -10.75 -2.80
C ASP A 77 -21.99 -11.13 -3.06
N VAL A 78 -21.32 -10.44 -3.99
CA VAL A 78 -19.90 -10.67 -4.28
C VAL A 78 -19.02 -10.16 -3.13
N GLN A 79 -18.02 -10.95 -2.74
CA GLN A 79 -17.10 -10.65 -1.63
C GLN A 79 -15.67 -10.31 -2.09
N ALA A 80 -15.23 -10.94 -3.18
CA ALA A 80 -13.96 -10.69 -3.83
C ALA A 80 -14.08 -10.88 -5.34
N ILE A 81 -13.25 -10.18 -6.10
CA ILE A 81 -13.01 -10.45 -7.52
C ILE A 81 -11.56 -10.92 -7.66
N GLN A 82 -11.26 -11.69 -8.69
CA GLN A 82 -9.92 -11.85 -9.25
C GLN A 82 -9.99 -11.66 -10.76
N ALA A 83 -8.87 -11.39 -11.40
CA ALA A 83 -8.84 -11.18 -12.84
C ALA A 83 -7.49 -11.56 -13.46
N THR A 84 -7.55 -12.03 -14.70
CA THR A 84 -6.42 -12.31 -15.58
C THR A 84 -6.16 -11.09 -16.48
N ALA A 85 -5.39 -11.19 -17.56
CA ALA A 85 -5.18 -10.08 -18.50
C ALA A 85 -6.48 -9.63 -19.22
N ALA A 86 -7.44 -10.53 -19.41
CA ALA A 86 -8.61 -10.34 -20.29
C ALA A 86 -9.95 -10.91 -19.74
N ALA A 87 -9.98 -11.37 -18.49
CA ALA A 87 -11.19 -11.94 -17.89
C ALA A 87 -11.26 -11.76 -16.36
N PHE A 88 -12.46 -11.95 -15.80
CA PHE A 88 -12.76 -11.75 -14.38
C PHE A 88 -13.47 -12.97 -13.77
N ALA A 89 -13.24 -13.18 -12.47
CA ALA A 89 -13.89 -14.16 -11.63
C ALA A 89 -14.37 -13.53 -10.32
N ALA A 90 -15.68 -13.53 -10.06
CA ALA A 90 -16.30 -13.03 -8.84
C ALA A 90 -16.62 -14.18 -7.86
N LEU A 91 -16.09 -14.09 -6.64
CA LEU A 91 -16.45 -14.97 -5.52
C LEU A 91 -17.64 -14.41 -4.74
N ARG A 92 -18.72 -15.16 -4.68
CA ARG A 92 -19.97 -14.82 -3.97
C ARG A 92 -19.99 -15.33 -2.52
N ALA A 93 -20.78 -14.69 -1.67
CA ALA A 93 -20.92 -15.03 -0.25
C ALA A 93 -21.42 -16.46 0.01
N ASP A 94 -22.18 -17.04 -0.91
CA ASP A 94 -22.60 -18.45 -0.88
C ASP A 94 -21.47 -19.44 -1.27
N GLY A 95 -20.29 -18.94 -1.61
CA GLY A 95 -19.14 -19.72 -2.05
C GLY A 95 -19.23 -20.20 -3.50
N ARG A 96 -20.08 -19.59 -4.33
CA ARG A 96 -20.08 -19.80 -5.79
C ARG A 96 -19.15 -18.81 -6.50
N VAL A 97 -18.70 -19.19 -7.70
CA VAL A 97 -17.94 -18.31 -8.60
C VAL A 97 -18.75 -18.03 -9.87
N VAL A 98 -18.66 -16.80 -10.36
CA VAL A 98 -19.23 -16.32 -11.63
C VAL A 98 -18.12 -15.64 -12.44
N THR A 99 -18.00 -15.95 -13.72
CA THR A 99 -16.93 -15.43 -14.60
C THR A 99 -17.49 -14.67 -15.81
N TRP A 100 -16.69 -13.77 -16.37
CA TRP A 100 -16.98 -13.06 -17.62
C TRP A 100 -15.71 -12.46 -18.24
N GLY A 101 -15.83 -11.92 -19.46
CA GLY A 101 -14.70 -11.48 -20.29
C GLY A 101 -14.26 -12.56 -21.26
N ASN A 102 -13.01 -12.50 -21.71
CA ASN A 102 -12.50 -13.34 -22.78
C ASN A 102 -12.53 -14.83 -22.37
N PRO A 103 -13.26 -15.72 -23.09
CA PRO A 103 -13.39 -17.11 -22.72
C PRO A 103 -12.07 -17.87 -22.56
N GLU A 104 -11.08 -17.61 -23.42
CA GLU A 104 -9.79 -18.30 -23.42
C GLU A 104 -8.98 -17.98 -22.15
N PHE A 105 -9.07 -16.75 -21.66
CA PHE A 105 -8.40 -16.25 -20.46
C PHE A 105 -9.18 -16.55 -19.17
N GLY A 106 -10.19 -17.44 -19.23
CA GLY A 106 -10.98 -17.90 -18.09
C GLY A 106 -12.31 -17.16 -17.87
N GLY A 107 -12.76 -16.38 -18.85
CA GLY A 107 -14.08 -15.73 -18.82
C GLY A 107 -15.24 -16.71 -18.89
N ASP A 108 -15.04 -17.89 -19.52
CA ASP A 108 -15.94 -19.04 -19.37
C ASP A 108 -15.37 -20.03 -18.35
N CYS A 109 -16.23 -20.44 -17.41
CA CYS A 109 -15.96 -21.53 -16.46
C CYS A 109 -16.98 -22.67 -16.55
N SER A 110 -17.84 -22.69 -17.58
CA SER A 110 -18.95 -23.66 -17.77
C SER A 110 -18.54 -25.12 -17.51
N ALA A 111 -17.38 -25.55 -18.04
CA ALA A 111 -16.83 -26.89 -17.87
C ALA A 111 -16.53 -27.28 -16.41
N VAL A 112 -16.25 -26.29 -15.54
CA VAL A 112 -15.91 -26.48 -14.11
C VAL A 112 -16.96 -25.90 -13.16
N GLN A 113 -17.98 -25.19 -13.64
CA GLN A 113 -18.98 -24.44 -12.87
C GLN A 113 -19.62 -25.28 -11.75
N ARG A 114 -19.85 -26.58 -11.99
CA ARG A 114 -20.38 -27.55 -11.00
C ARG A 114 -19.47 -27.81 -9.80
N HIS A 115 -18.17 -27.57 -9.94
CA HIS A 115 -17.15 -27.72 -8.90
C HIS A 115 -16.83 -26.38 -8.19
N LEU A 116 -17.15 -25.25 -8.81
CA LEU A 116 -16.98 -23.90 -8.25
C LEU A 116 -18.07 -23.57 -7.20
N VAL A 117 -18.14 -24.42 -6.18
CA VAL A 117 -19.05 -24.36 -5.03
C VAL A 117 -18.27 -24.57 -3.73
N ASN A 118 -18.67 -23.85 -2.68
CA ASN A 118 -17.92 -23.72 -1.43
C ASN A 118 -16.47 -23.22 -1.64
N VAL A 119 -16.25 -22.34 -2.62
CA VAL A 119 -14.97 -21.63 -2.79
C VAL A 119 -14.73 -20.67 -1.61
N SER A 120 -13.47 -20.51 -1.23
CA SER A 120 -13.01 -19.64 -0.15
C SER A 120 -12.08 -18.52 -0.65
N HIS A 121 -11.24 -18.83 -1.63
CA HIS A 121 -10.27 -17.92 -2.22
C HIS A 121 -10.12 -18.23 -3.72
N ILE A 122 -9.73 -17.25 -4.50
CA ILE A 122 -9.33 -17.38 -5.91
C ILE A 122 -7.97 -16.69 -6.06
N GLN A 123 -7.13 -17.21 -6.94
CA GLN A 123 -5.91 -16.57 -7.47
C GLN A 123 -5.94 -16.59 -9.00
N ALA A 124 -5.15 -15.72 -9.63
CA ALA A 124 -5.04 -15.60 -11.09
C ALA A 124 -3.59 -15.42 -11.54
N THR A 125 -3.27 -15.98 -12.71
CA THR A 125 -2.09 -15.64 -13.53
C THR A 125 -2.51 -14.65 -14.62
N SER A 126 -1.66 -14.37 -15.61
CA SER A 126 -2.04 -13.54 -16.76
C SER A 126 -3.16 -14.14 -17.64
N GLY A 127 -3.48 -15.43 -17.53
CA GLY A 127 -4.54 -16.05 -18.35
C GLY A 127 -5.28 -17.25 -17.76
N ALA A 128 -5.07 -17.59 -16.50
CA ALA A 128 -5.81 -18.66 -15.82
C ALA A 128 -6.18 -18.31 -14.37
N PHE A 129 -7.12 -19.08 -13.81
CA PHE A 129 -7.58 -18.97 -12.43
C PHE A 129 -7.40 -20.28 -11.67
N ALA A 130 -7.21 -20.17 -10.35
CA ALA A 130 -7.23 -21.28 -9.41
C ALA A 130 -8.07 -20.92 -8.18
N ALA A 131 -9.09 -21.74 -7.86
CA ALA A 131 -10.01 -21.53 -6.74
C ALA A 131 -9.82 -22.58 -5.64
N ILE A 132 -9.58 -22.14 -4.41
CA ILE A 132 -9.45 -23.01 -3.22
C ILE A 132 -10.82 -23.20 -2.57
N ARG A 133 -11.32 -24.44 -2.54
CA ARG A 133 -12.57 -24.83 -1.89
C ARG A 133 -12.39 -25.02 -0.38
N ARG A 134 -13.47 -24.87 0.40
CA ARG A 134 -13.49 -25.01 1.87
C ARG A 134 -13.09 -26.40 2.38
N ASP A 135 -13.04 -27.41 1.51
CA ASP A 135 -12.51 -28.74 1.78
C ASP A 135 -11.01 -28.89 1.45
N GLY A 136 -10.33 -27.79 1.10
CA GLY A 136 -8.91 -27.77 0.76
C GLY A 136 -8.58 -28.32 -0.63
N THR A 137 -9.57 -28.56 -1.49
CA THR A 137 -9.33 -28.94 -2.89
C THR A 137 -9.27 -27.72 -3.82
N VAL A 138 -8.61 -27.86 -4.97
CA VAL A 138 -8.43 -26.77 -5.95
C VAL A 138 -9.17 -27.07 -7.26
N VAL A 139 -9.72 -26.04 -7.88
CA VAL A 139 -10.33 -26.08 -9.22
C VAL A 139 -9.67 -25.02 -10.10
N THR A 140 -9.20 -25.38 -11.30
CA THR A 140 -8.55 -24.46 -12.24
C THR A 140 -9.31 -24.33 -13.56
N TRP A 141 -9.18 -23.18 -14.22
CA TRP A 141 -9.72 -22.93 -15.57
C TRP A 141 -9.01 -21.73 -16.25
N GLY A 142 -9.33 -21.48 -17.52
CA GLY A 142 -8.60 -20.53 -18.38
C GLY A 142 -7.50 -21.20 -19.19
N MET A 143 -6.52 -20.42 -19.65
CA MET A 143 -5.49 -20.87 -20.58
C MET A 143 -4.68 -22.06 -20.02
N PRO A 144 -4.67 -23.23 -20.69
CA PRO A 144 -4.03 -24.44 -20.16
C PRO A 144 -2.55 -24.26 -19.82
N HIS A 145 -1.81 -23.51 -20.65
CA HIS A 145 -0.37 -23.27 -20.51
C HIS A 145 -0.02 -22.24 -19.43
N LEU A 146 -0.97 -21.40 -19.01
CA LEU A 146 -0.78 -20.41 -17.93
C LEU A 146 -1.34 -20.90 -16.57
N GLY A 147 -1.50 -22.22 -16.42
CA GLY A 147 -1.99 -22.88 -15.20
C GLY A 147 -3.48 -23.23 -15.19
N GLY A 148 -4.22 -23.03 -16.29
CA GLY A 148 -5.63 -23.40 -16.39
C GLY A 148 -5.88 -24.91 -16.38
N ASN A 149 -4.88 -25.70 -16.74
CA ASN A 149 -4.88 -27.16 -16.65
C ASN A 149 -4.00 -27.64 -15.49
N SER A 150 -4.61 -28.23 -14.46
CA SER A 150 -3.89 -28.85 -13.33
C SER A 150 -4.10 -30.38 -13.25
N ARG A 151 -4.42 -31.05 -14.38
CA ARG A 151 -4.76 -32.49 -14.39
C ARG A 151 -3.66 -33.37 -13.80
N ASP A 152 -2.41 -33.13 -14.16
CA ASP A 152 -1.28 -33.99 -13.80
C ASP A 152 -0.92 -33.91 -12.30
N VAL A 153 -1.28 -32.79 -11.65
CA VAL A 153 -1.15 -32.59 -10.20
C VAL A 153 -2.48 -32.72 -9.45
N SER A 154 -3.59 -33.03 -10.13
CA SER A 154 -4.95 -32.98 -9.54
C SER A 154 -5.12 -33.90 -8.32
N GLY A 155 -4.47 -35.07 -8.31
CA GLY A 155 -4.45 -35.99 -7.16
C GLY A 155 -3.66 -35.48 -5.94
N GLN A 156 -2.89 -34.41 -6.09
CA GLN A 156 -2.06 -33.79 -5.03
C GLN A 156 -2.69 -32.47 -4.51
N LEU A 157 -3.61 -31.86 -5.25
CA LEU A 157 -4.28 -30.60 -4.91
C LEU A 157 -5.42 -30.78 -3.90
N HIS A 158 -5.09 -31.36 -2.75
CA HIS A 158 -5.97 -31.53 -1.58
C HIS A 158 -5.25 -31.08 -0.29
N ASN A 159 -6.02 -30.67 0.72
CA ASN A 159 -5.54 -29.99 1.91
C ASN A 159 -4.69 -28.74 1.59
N VAL A 160 -4.99 -28.05 0.48
CA VAL A 160 -4.35 -26.79 0.10
C VAL A 160 -4.81 -25.67 1.03
N ARG A 161 -3.84 -24.98 1.63
CA ARG A 161 -4.02 -23.85 2.56
C ARG A 161 -4.03 -22.52 1.81
N GLU A 162 -3.14 -22.39 0.84
CA GLU A 162 -2.83 -21.13 0.15
C GLU A 162 -2.35 -21.44 -1.26
N ILE A 163 -2.60 -20.54 -2.21
CA ILE A 163 -2.01 -20.54 -3.54
C ILE A 163 -1.34 -19.20 -3.74
N GLN A 164 -0.14 -19.20 -4.32
CA GLN A 164 0.49 -18.03 -4.91
C GLN A 164 0.56 -18.19 -6.43
N ALA A 165 0.54 -17.09 -7.16
CA ALA A 165 0.59 -17.05 -8.61
C ALA A 165 1.65 -16.05 -9.07
N ASN A 166 2.43 -16.40 -10.10
CA ASN A 166 3.25 -15.43 -10.82
C ASN A 166 2.48 -14.97 -12.08
N ASP A 167 3.14 -14.72 -13.20
CA ASP A 167 2.46 -14.27 -14.42
C ASP A 167 2.00 -15.45 -15.31
N ALA A 168 2.55 -16.66 -15.15
CA ALA A 168 2.25 -17.82 -16.01
C ALA A 168 2.07 -19.17 -15.28
N ALA A 169 2.22 -19.22 -13.96
CA ALA A 169 2.19 -20.43 -13.15
C ALA A 169 1.63 -20.19 -11.73
N PHE A 170 1.33 -21.30 -11.05
CA PHE A 170 0.82 -21.35 -9.68
C PHE A 170 1.69 -22.24 -8.80
N ALA A 171 1.74 -21.91 -7.51
CA ALA A 171 2.33 -22.73 -6.46
C ALA A 171 1.36 -22.82 -5.27
N ALA A 172 0.86 -24.03 -4.98
CA ALA A 172 -0.05 -24.32 -3.87
C ALA A 172 0.71 -24.83 -2.65
N LEU A 173 0.53 -24.17 -1.49
CA LEU A 173 1.02 -24.62 -0.20
C LEU A 173 -0.04 -25.48 0.49
N ARG A 174 0.31 -26.72 0.82
CA ARG A 174 -0.56 -27.68 1.54
C ARG A 174 -0.40 -27.54 3.05
N MET A 175 -1.39 -28.01 3.80
CA MET A 175 -1.45 -27.92 5.28
C MET A 175 -0.33 -28.71 6.00
N ASP A 176 0.33 -29.64 5.31
CA ASP A 176 1.52 -30.37 5.77
C ASP A 176 2.85 -29.65 5.46
N GLY A 177 2.80 -28.46 4.86
CA GLY A 177 3.98 -27.68 4.47
C GLY A 177 4.64 -28.15 3.18
N THR A 178 3.99 -29.01 2.39
CA THR A 178 4.47 -29.34 1.03
C THR A 178 3.99 -28.32 0.00
N VAL A 179 4.76 -28.11 -1.07
CA VAL A 179 4.37 -27.25 -2.20
C VAL A 179 4.17 -28.06 -3.48
N ILE A 180 3.11 -27.73 -4.22
CA ILE A 180 2.74 -28.33 -5.52
C ILE A 180 2.65 -27.21 -6.56
N THR A 181 3.31 -27.34 -7.70
CA THR A 181 3.31 -26.32 -8.78
C THR A 181 2.63 -26.82 -10.06
N TRP A 182 2.15 -25.88 -10.88
CA TRP A 182 1.70 -26.15 -12.25
C TRP A 182 1.59 -24.84 -13.07
N GLY A 183 1.66 -24.96 -14.40
CA GLY A 183 1.60 -23.83 -15.33
C GLY A 183 2.73 -23.87 -16.35
N CYS A 184 3.21 -22.70 -16.79
CA CYS A 184 4.39 -22.59 -17.64
C CYS A 184 5.62 -23.17 -16.91
N GLN A 185 6.30 -24.15 -17.54
CA GLN A 185 7.37 -24.91 -16.88
C GLN A 185 8.57 -24.03 -16.57
N ASP A 186 9.00 -23.24 -17.56
CA ASP A 186 10.16 -22.34 -17.49
C ASP A 186 9.96 -21.20 -16.47
N GLU A 187 8.70 -20.78 -16.26
CA GLU A 187 8.31 -19.79 -15.26
C GLU A 187 7.88 -20.43 -13.92
N GLY A 188 8.50 -21.54 -13.52
CA GLY A 188 8.34 -22.14 -12.19
C GLY A 188 7.02 -22.89 -11.95
N GLY A 189 6.30 -23.23 -13.02
CA GLY A 189 5.25 -24.25 -13.01
C GLY A 189 5.81 -25.67 -12.84
N ASP A 190 7.09 -25.87 -13.12
CA ASP A 190 7.84 -27.07 -12.75
C ASP A 190 8.73 -26.80 -11.52
N SER A 191 8.68 -27.69 -10.53
CA SER A 191 9.51 -27.66 -9.32
C SER A 191 10.22 -29.00 -9.05
N ARG A 192 10.25 -29.91 -10.03
CA ARG A 192 10.73 -31.30 -9.85
C ARG A 192 12.14 -31.40 -9.25
N GLU A 193 13.06 -30.52 -9.64
CA GLU A 193 14.43 -30.52 -9.15
C GLU A 193 14.54 -30.10 -7.68
N VAL A 194 13.67 -29.17 -7.24
CA VAL A 194 13.63 -28.66 -5.86
C VAL A 194 12.61 -29.37 -4.96
N GLN A 195 11.87 -30.36 -5.48
CA GLN A 195 10.69 -30.94 -4.83
C GLN A 195 10.99 -31.65 -3.50
N ALA A 196 12.22 -32.15 -3.34
CA ALA A 196 12.71 -32.74 -2.09
C ALA A 196 12.86 -31.70 -0.97
N ASP A 197 13.13 -30.44 -1.33
CA ASP A 197 13.33 -29.33 -0.39
C ASP A 197 12.07 -28.49 -0.16
N LEU A 198 11.06 -28.61 -1.02
CA LEU A 198 9.72 -28.01 -0.87
C LEU A 198 8.86 -28.72 0.20
N GLN A 199 9.45 -28.91 1.38
CA GLN A 199 8.91 -29.59 2.55
C GLN A 199 9.01 -28.67 3.77
N SER A 200 8.03 -28.72 4.68
CA SER A 200 7.93 -27.79 5.84
C SER A 200 7.95 -26.30 5.46
N VAL A 201 7.39 -25.96 4.30
CA VAL A 201 7.22 -24.57 3.82
C VAL A 201 6.20 -23.83 4.67
N LYS A 202 6.53 -22.59 5.04
CA LYS A 202 5.75 -21.70 5.91
C LYS A 202 4.88 -20.72 5.10
N CYS A 203 5.43 -20.22 4.00
CA CYS A 203 4.78 -19.39 2.99
C CYS A 203 5.57 -19.40 1.66
N ILE A 204 4.94 -18.93 0.58
CA ILE A 204 5.53 -18.78 -0.75
C ILE A 204 5.52 -17.28 -1.12
N GLN A 205 6.50 -16.82 -1.89
CA GLN A 205 6.59 -15.48 -2.44
C GLN A 205 6.59 -15.53 -3.98
N LYS A 206 5.86 -14.60 -4.62
CA LYS A 206 5.93 -14.37 -6.06
C LYS A 206 7.29 -13.79 -6.43
N GLY A 207 8.03 -14.51 -7.28
CA GLY A 207 9.17 -13.97 -8.00
C GLY A 207 8.75 -13.42 -9.37
N CYS A 208 9.74 -13.19 -10.23
CA CYS A 208 9.55 -12.81 -11.62
C CYS A 208 10.81 -13.24 -12.40
N PRO A 209 10.74 -14.27 -13.28
CA PRO A 209 9.57 -15.10 -13.57
C PRO A 209 9.15 -16.03 -12.40
N GLY A 210 10.07 -16.77 -11.79
CA GLY A 210 9.78 -17.90 -10.89
C GLY A 210 9.21 -17.60 -9.49
N PHE A 211 9.51 -18.48 -8.53
CA PHE A 211 8.99 -18.45 -7.15
C PHE A 211 10.09 -18.63 -6.09
N ALA A 212 9.78 -18.23 -4.85
CA ALA A 212 10.59 -18.56 -3.67
C ALA A 212 9.72 -19.05 -2.51
N ALA A 213 10.04 -20.22 -1.95
CA ALA A 213 9.40 -20.78 -0.76
C ALA A 213 10.28 -20.55 0.48
N ILE A 214 9.67 -20.13 1.58
CA ILE A 214 10.34 -19.93 2.87
C ILE A 214 10.00 -21.12 3.79
N LYS A 215 11.00 -21.94 4.13
CA LYS A 215 10.84 -23.10 5.04
C LYS A 215 10.76 -22.65 6.50
N ALA A 216 10.14 -23.47 7.35
CA ALA A 216 9.98 -23.18 8.78
C ALA A 216 11.32 -22.96 9.53
N GLY A 217 12.44 -23.48 9.01
CA GLY A 217 13.79 -23.21 9.53
C GLY A 217 14.42 -21.88 9.11
N GLY A 218 13.84 -21.15 8.15
CA GLY A 218 14.42 -19.93 7.55
C GLY A 218 15.24 -20.14 6.28
N GLU A 219 15.39 -21.40 5.84
CA GLU A 219 15.90 -21.74 4.52
C GLU A 219 14.96 -21.21 3.43
N VAL A 220 15.53 -20.83 2.27
CA VAL A 220 14.78 -20.38 1.10
C VAL A 220 15.12 -21.28 -0.08
N VAL A 221 14.07 -21.78 -0.73
CA VAL A 221 14.13 -22.63 -1.93
C VAL A 221 13.51 -21.83 -3.06
N SER A 222 14.12 -21.82 -4.23
CA SER A 222 13.65 -21.01 -5.36
C SER A 222 13.88 -21.72 -6.68
N TRP A 223 12.94 -21.54 -7.61
CA TRP A 223 12.87 -22.28 -8.87
C TRP A 223 12.14 -21.46 -9.94
N GLY A 224 12.35 -21.81 -11.22
CA GLY A 224 11.75 -21.12 -12.35
C GLY A 224 12.48 -19.83 -12.74
N PHE A 225 13.81 -19.84 -12.73
CA PHE A 225 14.65 -18.69 -13.10
C PHE A 225 15.59 -19.02 -14.26
N VAL A 226 15.05 -19.71 -15.28
CA VAL A 226 15.80 -20.09 -16.48
C VAL A 226 15.99 -18.88 -17.39
N ASP A 227 17.22 -18.37 -17.49
CA ASP A 227 17.64 -17.47 -18.56
C ASP A 227 18.58 -18.23 -19.52
N PRO A 228 18.17 -18.52 -20.76
CA PRO A 228 18.97 -19.30 -21.71
C PRO A 228 20.06 -18.50 -22.42
N ASP A 229 20.05 -17.16 -22.36
CA ASP A 229 20.98 -16.29 -23.10
C ASP A 229 22.03 -15.60 -22.20
N VAL A 230 21.79 -15.49 -20.89
CA VAL A 230 22.79 -14.94 -19.96
C VAL A 230 23.84 -15.99 -19.62
N HIS A 231 25.01 -15.86 -20.23
CA HIS A 231 26.21 -16.59 -19.83
C HIS A 231 26.73 -16.04 -18.48
N ILE A 232 26.39 -16.68 -17.36
CA ILE A 232 26.77 -16.26 -15.99
C ILE A 232 28.08 -16.94 -15.54
N PRO A 233 29.25 -16.28 -15.63
CA PRO A 233 30.41 -16.71 -14.87
C PRO A 233 30.24 -16.32 -13.38
N LEU A 234 30.38 -17.30 -12.49
CA LEU A 234 30.51 -17.11 -11.03
C LEU A 234 29.23 -16.74 -10.25
N LEU A 235 28.07 -17.26 -10.67
CA LEU A 235 27.14 -17.83 -9.69
C LEU A 235 27.43 -19.34 -9.58
N ASP A 236 27.34 -19.90 -8.37
CA ASP A 236 27.42 -21.34 -8.18
C ASP A 236 26.24 -22.00 -8.90
N GLN A 237 26.48 -23.08 -9.65
CA GLN A 237 25.54 -23.64 -10.64
C GLN A 237 24.43 -24.52 -10.02
N ASP A 238 24.10 -24.30 -8.74
CA ASP A 238 23.10 -25.06 -7.99
C ASP A 238 21.75 -24.33 -8.00
N GLU A 239 20.96 -24.50 -9.07
CA GLU A 239 19.50 -24.42 -8.92
C GLU A 239 19.08 -25.51 -7.91
N GLY A 240 18.28 -25.13 -6.91
CA GLY A 240 18.17 -25.95 -5.69
C GLY A 240 17.91 -25.13 -4.44
N VAL A 241 18.97 -24.89 -3.65
CA VAL A 241 18.87 -24.47 -2.25
C VAL A 241 19.82 -23.32 -1.93
N VAL A 242 19.27 -22.11 -1.76
CA VAL A 242 20.02 -20.98 -1.20
C VAL A 242 19.86 -20.99 0.32
N HIS A 243 20.78 -21.70 1.02
CA HIS A 243 20.86 -21.62 2.48
C HIS A 243 21.15 -20.18 2.92
N THR A 244 20.10 -19.48 3.37
CA THR A 244 20.15 -18.05 3.68
C THR A 244 21.14 -17.70 4.79
N GLY A 245 21.37 -18.63 5.71
CA GLY A 245 22.08 -18.38 6.98
C GLY A 245 21.30 -17.45 7.92
N LEU A 246 19.97 -17.36 7.75
CA LEU A 246 19.04 -16.59 8.57
C LEU A 246 18.04 -17.53 9.26
N PRO A 247 17.82 -17.41 10.59
CA PRO A 247 16.70 -18.08 11.24
C PRO A 247 15.39 -17.38 10.86
N GLU A 248 14.42 -18.15 10.38
CA GLU A 248 13.07 -17.72 9.95
C GLU A 248 13.05 -16.39 9.17
N VAL A 249 13.17 -16.44 7.83
CA VAL A 249 13.01 -15.25 6.98
C VAL A 249 11.60 -14.66 7.16
N GLN A 250 11.55 -13.40 7.59
CA GLN A 250 10.34 -12.61 7.79
C GLN A 250 9.97 -11.81 6.53
N GLU A 251 10.96 -11.32 5.79
CA GLU A 251 10.79 -10.54 4.56
C GLU A 251 11.81 -10.98 3.52
N LEU A 252 11.36 -11.20 2.29
CA LEU A 252 12.16 -11.50 1.11
C LEU A 252 11.71 -10.57 -0.03
N GLN A 253 12.66 -9.92 -0.70
CA GLN A 253 12.38 -9.11 -1.89
C GLN A 253 13.41 -9.43 -2.99
N MET A 254 12.96 -9.38 -4.25
CA MET A 254 13.69 -9.84 -5.45
C MET A 254 13.52 -8.83 -6.59
N MET A 255 14.54 -8.66 -7.44
CA MET A 255 14.54 -7.78 -8.61
C MET A 255 15.54 -8.30 -9.65
N GLY A 256 15.07 -9.15 -10.57
CA GLY A 256 15.97 -9.98 -11.39
C GLY A 256 16.94 -10.76 -10.50
N ASP A 257 18.20 -10.80 -10.89
CA ASP A 257 19.29 -11.49 -10.18
C ASP A 257 19.62 -10.90 -8.79
N CYS A 258 19.03 -9.78 -8.38
CA CYS A 258 19.31 -9.12 -7.09
C CYS A 258 18.23 -9.42 -6.01
N TRP A 259 18.67 -9.99 -4.90
CA TRP A 259 17.79 -10.54 -3.85
C TRP A 259 18.22 -10.03 -2.46
N ALA A 260 17.26 -9.82 -1.56
CA ALA A 260 17.53 -9.48 -0.17
C ALA A 260 16.51 -10.09 0.78
N ALA A 261 16.97 -10.59 1.93
CA ALA A 261 16.14 -11.24 2.94
C ALA A 261 16.44 -10.70 4.36
N VAL A 262 15.41 -10.66 5.21
CA VAL A 262 15.50 -10.28 6.63
C VAL A 262 15.02 -11.45 7.49
N GLY A 263 15.84 -11.91 8.44
CA GLY A 263 15.48 -12.96 9.40
C GLY A 263 14.76 -12.41 10.65
N LEU A 264 14.07 -13.27 11.41
CA LEU A 264 13.47 -12.91 12.71
C LEU A 264 14.51 -12.45 13.75
N ASP A 265 15.79 -12.77 13.57
CA ASP A 265 16.90 -12.23 14.37
C ASP A 265 17.36 -10.82 13.92
N GLU A 266 16.55 -10.16 13.09
CA GLU A 266 16.70 -8.79 12.60
C GLU A 266 18.01 -8.59 11.79
N ARG A 267 18.51 -9.66 11.15
CA ARG A 267 19.67 -9.64 10.24
C ARG A 267 19.24 -9.53 8.78
N LEU A 268 20.02 -8.80 8.00
CA LEU A 268 19.91 -8.72 6.55
C LEU A 268 20.89 -9.69 5.87
N LYS A 269 20.45 -10.30 4.77
CA LYS A 269 21.30 -10.95 3.77
C LYS A 269 20.95 -10.45 2.37
N THR A 270 21.93 -10.51 1.46
CA THR A 270 21.84 -9.98 0.10
C THR A 270 22.67 -10.82 -0.89
N TRP A 271 22.08 -11.12 -2.04
CA TRP A 271 22.65 -11.91 -3.15
C TRP A 271 22.49 -11.16 -4.48
N GLY A 272 23.27 -11.53 -5.50
CA GLY A 272 23.37 -10.81 -6.78
C GLY A 272 23.99 -9.40 -6.71
N TYR A 273 24.41 -8.94 -5.53
CA TYR A 273 25.00 -7.61 -5.36
C TYR A 273 26.45 -7.58 -5.85
N PHE A 274 26.65 -7.33 -7.15
CA PHE A 274 27.96 -7.21 -7.82
C PHE A 274 28.75 -5.92 -7.47
N GLY A 275 28.62 -5.40 -6.23
CA GLY A 275 29.31 -4.20 -5.76
C GLY A 275 30.44 -4.50 -4.76
N ASP A 276 30.87 -3.49 -3.99
CA ASP A 276 31.92 -3.61 -2.95
C ASP A 276 31.65 -4.81 -2.02
N PRO A 277 32.47 -5.89 -2.04
CA PRO A 277 32.29 -7.04 -1.16
C PRO A 277 32.45 -6.68 0.32
N GLY A 278 33.24 -5.66 0.63
CA GLY A 278 33.30 -5.05 1.96
C GLY A 278 31.98 -4.40 2.36
N LYS A 279 31.21 -3.84 1.42
CA LYS A 279 29.84 -3.33 1.68
C LYS A 279 28.87 -4.47 1.88
N GLN A 280 28.94 -5.54 1.07
CA GLN A 280 28.12 -6.74 1.28
C GLN A 280 28.36 -7.35 2.67
N ASN A 281 29.63 -7.52 3.06
CA ASN A 281 30.00 -7.99 4.40
C ASN A 281 29.54 -7.04 5.53
N ARG A 282 29.51 -5.72 5.30
CA ARG A 282 28.91 -4.77 6.27
C ARG A 282 27.38 -4.90 6.35
N LEU A 283 26.69 -5.15 5.23
CA LEU A 283 25.24 -5.38 5.18
C LEU A 283 24.86 -6.69 5.90
N HIS A 284 25.59 -7.77 5.66
CA HIS A 284 25.38 -9.09 6.30
C HIS A 284 25.68 -9.07 7.82
N ASN A 285 26.38 -8.03 8.29
CA ASN A 285 26.65 -7.78 9.70
C ASN A 285 25.72 -6.73 10.35
N LEU A 286 24.70 -6.23 9.63
CA LEU A 286 23.64 -5.44 10.25
C LEU A 286 22.80 -6.28 11.22
N ARG A 287 22.23 -5.59 12.21
CA ARG A 287 21.32 -6.12 13.24
C ARG A 287 20.22 -5.09 13.46
N GLY A 288 19.04 -5.52 13.90
CA GLY A 288 17.89 -4.64 14.06
C GLY A 288 17.29 -4.18 12.73
N VAL A 289 17.51 -4.87 11.61
CA VAL A 289 16.80 -4.57 10.36
C VAL A 289 15.32 -4.94 10.54
N GLN A 290 14.42 -4.04 10.13
CA GLN A 290 12.97 -4.21 10.32
C GLN A 290 12.24 -4.39 8.99
N HIS A 291 12.60 -3.59 7.99
CA HIS A 291 11.98 -3.59 6.66
C HIS A 291 13.00 -3.31 5.56
N ILE A 292 12.80 -3.91 4.39
CA ILE A 292 13.53 -3.58 3.17
C ILE A 292 12.63 -2.90 2.12
N THR A 293 13.23 -2.14 1.21
CA THR A 293 12.52 -1.42 0.15
C THR A 293 13.41 -1.28 -1.07
N ARG A 294 12.98 -1.84 -2.20
CA ARG A 294 13.66 -1.76 -3.50
C ARG A 294 13.01 -0.74 -4.44
N ASN A 295 13.70 -0.41 -5.52
CA ASN A 295 13.10 0.19 -6.71
C ASN A 295 13.42 -0.61 -7.99
N GLU A 296 12.64 -0.35 -9.05
CA GLU A 296 12.79 -0.96 -10.38
C GLU A 296 14.20 -0.79 -10.98
N SER A 297 14.94 0.25 -10.57
CA SER A 297 16.30 0.51 -11.05
C SER A 297 17.39 -0.21 -10.23
N ASN A 298 17.02 -1.30 -9.55
CA ASN A 298 17.89 -2.13 -8.73
C ASN A 298 18.68 -1.34 -7.66
N ALA A 299 18.05 -0.35 -7.02
CA ALA A 299 18.54 0.26 -5.80
C ALA A 299 17.66 -0.14 -4.61
N TRP A 300 18.26 -0.17 -3.42
CA TRP A 300 17.69 -0.78 -2.23
C TRP A 300 17.96 0.06 -0.98
N ALA A 301 17.04 0.00 -0.03
CA ALA A 301 17.16 0.55 1.31
C ALA A 301 16.65 -0.43 2.37
N ALA A 302 17.24 -0.39 3.57
CA ALA A 302 16.79 -1.11 4.75
C ALA A 302 16.58 -0.14 5.93
N ILE A 303 15.43 -0.22 6.59
CA ILE A 303 15.16 0.50 7.85
C ILE A 303 15.70 -0.33 9.01
N ILE A 304 16.50 0.31 9.87
CA ILE A 304 17.05 -0.29 11.09
C ILE A 304 16.26 0.25 12.30
N LYS A 305 16.16 -0.54 13.36
CA LYS A 305 15.39 -0.35 14.60
C LYS A 305 15.82 0.85 15.45
N ASP A 306 17.00 1.41 15.21
CA ASP A 306 17.44 2.71 15.73
C ASP A 306 16.91 3.91 14.90
N GLY A 307 16.17 3.61 13.83
CA GLY A 307 15.67 4.55 12.83
C GLY A 307 16.73 5.01 11.83
N SER A 308 17.89 4.36 11.75
CA SER A 308 18.86 4.60 10.67
C SER A 308 18.51 3.82 9.40
N VAL A 309 19.18 4.14 8.28
CA VAL A 309 18.95 3.50 6.98
C VAL A 309 20.28 3.08 6.37
N ALA A 310 20.34 1.86 5.84
CA ALA A 310 21.41 1.36 4.97
C ALA A 310 20.91 1.24 3.53
N THR A 311 21.74 1.49 2.52
CA THR A 311 21.36 1.41 1.10
C THR A 311 22.36 0.65 0.25
N TRP A 312 21.91 -0.06 -0.79
CA TRP A 312 22.76 -0.80 -1.73
C TRP A 312 22.13 -0.91 -3.13
N GLY A 313 22.74 -1.67 -4.03
CA GLY A 313 22.43 -1.66 -5.46
C GLY A 313 22.90 -0.38 -6.16
N THR A 314 22.24 -0.03 -7.26
CA THR A 314 22.58 1.03 -8.22
C THR A 314 22.81 2.40 -7.55
N PRO A 315 24.05 2.95 -7.56
CA PRO A 315 24.38 4.17 -6.83
C PRO A 315 23.55 5.40 -7.24
N SER A 316 23.38 5.63 -8.54
CA SER A 316 22.61 6.76 -9.11
C SER A 316 21.13 6.72 -8.75
N SER A 317 20.55 5.52 -8.65
CA SER A 317 19.14 5.27 -8.34
C SER A 317 18.83 5.21 -6.85
N GLY A 318 19.81 5.55 -6.00
CA GLY A 318 19.64 5.68 -4.54
C GLY A 318 20.37 4.64 -3.70
N GLY A 319 21.12 3.71 -4.30
CA GLY A 319 21.97 2.76 -3.58
C GLY A 319 23.16 3.42 -2.86
N ASP A 320 23.46 4.67 -3.21
CA ASP A 320 24.34 5.57 -2.45
C ASP A 320 23.54 6.70 -1.76
N SER A 321 23.39 6.58 -0.44
CA SER A 321 22.76 7.57 0.43
C SER A 321 23.73 8.58 1.06
N ARG A 322 25.04 8.54 0.77
CA ARG A 322 26.09 9.32 1.51
C ARG A 322 25.78 10.82 1.59
N SER A 323 25.18 11.39 0.56
CA SER A 323 24.77 12.80 0.50
C SER A 323 23.67 13.19 1.50
N VAL A 324 22.85 12.23 1.95
CA VAL A 324 21.73 12.42 2.88
C VAL A 324 21.88 11.67 4.20
N GLN A 325 22.87 10.77 4.35
CA GLN A 325 23.01 9.85 5.49
C GLN A 325 22.89 10.50 6.88
N ARG A 326 23.38 11.74 7.05
CA ARG A 326 23.23 12.48 8.34
C ARG A 326 21.78 12.82 8.71
N LYS A 327 20.86 12.84 7.73
CA LYS A 327 19.42 13.04 7.90
C LYS A 327 18.61 11.73 8.01
N LEU A 328 19.15 10.60 7.52
CA LEU A 328 18.50 9.29 7.60
C LEU A 328 18.64 8.72 9.01
N LYS A 329 17.91 9.34 9.94
CA LYS A 329 17.83 9.01 11.37
C LYS A 329 16.40 9.23 11.88
N LYS A 330 15.91 8.31 12.71
CA LYS A 330 14.50 8.21 13.10
C LYS A 330 13.56 8.08 11.90
N VAL A 331 13.96 7.31 10.89
CA VAL A 331 13.10 6.95 9.75
C VAL A 331 12.08 5.90 10.21
N GLU A 332 10.82 6.08 9.83
CA GLU A 332 9.72 5.17 10.16
C GLU A 332 9.19 4.41 8.93
N ARG A 333 9.21 5.05 7.74
CA ARG A 333 8.83 4.44 6.46
C ARG A 333 9.71 4.98 5.33
N ILE A 334 9.87 4.19 4.28
CA ILE A 334 10.49 4.56 3.01
C ILE A 334 9.51 4.20 1.89
N GLN A 335 9.27 5.13 0.96
CA GLN A 335 8.56 4.87 -0.29
C GLN A 335 9.54 5.01 -1.47
N ALA A 336 9.38 4.16 -2.48
CA ALA A 336 10.17 4.16 -3.71
C ALA A 336 9.35 4.68 -4.91
N SER A 337 10.03 5.36 -5.84
CA SER A 337 9.66 5.47 -7.26
C SER A 337 10.69 4.68 -8.09
N GLN A 338 10.50 4.53 -9.41
CA GLN A 338 11.32 3.70 -10.30
C GLN A 338 12.85 3.82 -10.06
N SER A 339 13.37 5.04 -9.83
CA SER A 339 14.81 5.31 -9.59
C SER A 339 15.09 6.25 -8.40
N ALA A 340 14.16 6.43 -7.45
CA ALA A 340 14.37 7.32 -6.30
C ALA A 340 13.61 6.87 -5.04
N PHE A 341 13.93 7.49 -3.90
CA PHE A 341 13.35 7.19 -2.58
C PHE A 341 12.92 8.44 -1.82
N ALA A 342 11.90 8.28 -0.98
CA ALA A 342 11.44 9.26 0.01
C ALA A 342 11.21 8.59 1.38
N ALA A 343 11.96 9.00 2.40
CA ALA A 343 11.82 8.52 3.78
C ALA A 343 11.00 9.51 4.63
N ILE A 344 10.04 8.99 5.38
CA ILE A 344 9.32 9.71 6.45
C ILE A 344 10.06 9.49 7.76
N ARG A 345 10.30 10.57 8.51
CA ARG A 345 10.92 10.54 9.84
C ARG A 345 9.88 10.74 10.95
N SER A 346 10.21 10.30 12.17
CA SER A 346 9.33 10.37 13.36
C SER A 346 8.97 11.79 13.84
N ASP A 347 9.55 12.82 13.25
CA ASP A 347 9.20 14.24 13.44
C ASP A 347 8.36 14.79 12.27
N GLY A 348 7.92 13.93 11.34
CA GLY A 348 7.13 14.28 10.17
C GLY A 348 7.92 14.99 9.06
N ASP A 349 9.25 15.00 9.13
CA ASP A 349 10.13 15.48 8.06
C ASP A 349 10.34 14.41 6.98
N VAL A 350 10.45 14.87 5.72
CA VAL A 350 10.79 14.00 4.58
C VAL A 350 12.23 14.20 4.12
N VAL A 351 12.91 13.09 3.82
CA VAL A 351 14.26 13.05 3.23
C VAL A 351 14.20 12.27 1.91
N THR A 352 14.74 12.82 0.83
CA THR A 352 14.70 12.19 -0.51
C THR A 352 16.10 11.99 -1.08
N TRP A 353 16.30 10.91 -1.85
CA TRP A 353 17.56 10.61 -2.57
C TRP A 353 17.31 9.73 -3.80
N GLY A 354 18.36 9.41 -4.56
CA GLY A 354 18.27 8.79 -5.89
C GLY A 354 18.11 9.83 -7.01
N VAL A 355 17.54 9.42 -8.15
CA VAL A 355 17.49 10.24 -9.37
C VAL A 355 16.68 11.51 -9.14
N GLN A 356 17.33 12.67 -9.32
CA GLN A 356 16.77 13.97 -8.96
C GLN A 356 15.46 14.29 -9.70
N THR A 357 15.40 13.97 -11.00
CA THR A 357 14.23 14.19 -11.87
C THR A 357 13.06 13.27 -11.55
N GLN A 358 13.31 12.11 -10.92
CA GLN A 358 12.28 11.16 -10.49
C GLN A 358 11.81 11.35 -9.03
N GLY A 359 12.11 12.51 -8.44
CA GLY A 359 11.68 12.86 -7.08
C GLY A 359 12.74 12.72 -5.99
N GLY A 360 13.96 12.26 -6.32
CA GLY A 360 15.09 12.25 -5.38
C GLY A 360 15.50 13.63 -4.87
N ASN A 361 15.09 14.71 -5.55
CA ASN A 361 15.33 16.10 -5.16
C ASN A 361 14.04 16.83 -4.76
N SER A 362 13.77 16.90 -3.46
CA SER A 362 12.62 17.61 -2.86
C SER A 362 12.91 19.09 -2.48
N ARG A 363 14.07 19.67 -2.83
CA ARG A 363 14.53 20.98 -2.30
C ARG A 363 13.52 22.12 -2.47
N ALA A 364 12.81 22.17 -3.59
CA ALA A 364 11.81 23.20 -3.88
C ALA A 364 10.59 23.15 -2.92
N VAL A 365 10.23 21.96 -2.44
CA VAL A 365 9.05 21.74 -1.56
C VAL A 365 9.41 21.42 -0.11
N GLN A 366 10.70 21.25 0.23
CA GLN A 366 11.18 20.83 1.55
C GLN A 366 10.61 21.66 2.73
N LYS A 367 10.29 22.95 2.53
CA LYS A 367 9.62 23.79 3.56
C LYS A 367 8.16 23.39 3.83
N LYS A 368 7.45 22.83 2.83
CA LYS A 368 6.09 22.29 2.96
C LYS A 368 6.08 20.84 3.48
N LEU A 369 7.14 20.06 3.23
CA LEU A 369 7.28 18.66 3.67
C LEU A 369 7.59 18.56 5.18
N LYS A 370 6.59 18.93 5.99
CA LYS A 370 6.58 18.97 7.45
C LYS A 370 5.26 18.41 7.98
N ASN A 371 5.34 17.66 9.09
CA ASN A 371 4.23 16.89 9.66
C ASN A 371 3.60 15.94 8.62
N VAL A 372 4.40 15.27 7.79
CA VAL A 372 3.92 14.30 6.80
C VAL A 372 3.51 13.00 7.51
N LYS A 373 2.32 12.48 7.17
CA LYS A 373 1.75 11.22 7.69
C LYS A 373 1.96 10.04 6.74
N ASP A 374 1.99 10.32 5.44
CA ASP A 374 2.11 9.31 4.39
C ASP A 374 2.70 9.90 3.09
N ILE A 375 3.30 9.04 2.25
CA ILE A 375 3.84 9.38 0.94
C ILE A 375 3.47 8.29 -0.06
N GLN A 376 2.89 8.70 -1.18
CA GLN A 376 2.65 7.83 -2.34
C GLN A 376 3.58 8.20 -3.50
N ALA A 377 3.85 7.26 -4.41
CA ALA A 377 4.81 7.41 -5.49
C ALA A 377 4.24 6.94 -6.84
N SER A 378 4.46 7.74 -7.88
CA SER A 378 4.35 7.31 -9.28
C SER A 378 5.73 6.85 -9.79
N CYS A 379 5.82 6.38 -11.04
CA CYS A 379 7.11 5.96 -11.61
C CYS A 379 8.17 7.08 -11.63
N SER A 380 7.82 8.38 -11.47
CA SER A 380 8.85 9.45 -11.39
C SER A 380 8.46 10.65 -10.52
N ALA A 381 7.53 10.51 -9.60
CA ALA A 381 7.14 11.57 -8.68
C ALA A 381 6.63 11.01 -7.35
N PHE A 382 6.49 11.89 -6.37
CA PHE A 382 5.90 11.59 -5.07
C PHE A 382 4.82 12.61 -4.72
N ALA A 383 3.88 12.19 -3.87
CA ALA A 383 2.86 13.04 -3.25
C ALA A 383 2.78 12.73 -1.75
N ALA A 384 3.01 13.74 -0.92
CA ALA A 384 2.99 13.62 0.55
C ALA A 384 1.67 14.15 1.14
N LEU A 385 1.05 13.35 2.00
CA LEU A 385 -0.12 13.74 2.80
C LEU A 385 0.36 14.32 4.13
N ARG A 386 0.01 15.58 4.39
CA ARG A 386 0.36 16.29 5.63
C ARG A 386 -0.70 16.08 6.71
N ALA A 387 -0.29 16.25 7.96
CA ALA A 387 -1.13 15.99 9.13
C ALA A 387 -2.40 16.83 9.20
N ASP A 388 -2.40 17.99 8.55
CA ASP A 388 -3.51 18.94 8.39
C ASP A 388 -4.42 18.65 7.18
N GLY A 389 -4.27 17.50 6.52
CA GLY A 389 -5.10 17.09 5.38
C GLY A 389 -4.76 17.79 4.07
N THR A 390 -3.61 18.47 3.97
CA THR A 390 -3.13 19.07 2.72
C THR A 390 -2.12 18.18 2.01
N VAL A 391 -2.01 18.32 0.69
CA VAL A 391 -1.11 17.51 -0.16
C VAL A 391 -0.06 18.36 -0.87
N VAL A 392 1.13 17.78 -1.04
CA VAL A 392 2.28 18.38 -1.71
C VAL A 392 2.97 17.35 -2.60
N SER A 393 3.08 17.61 -3.90
CA SER A 393 3.81 16.76 -4.85
C SER A 393 5.21 17.30 -5.18
N TRP A 394 6.10 16.42 -5.66
CA TRP A 394 7.38 16.78 -6.31
C TRP A 394 7.89 15.65 -7.21
N GLY A 395 8.88 15.96 -8.07
CA GLY A 395 9.44 15.03 -9.06
C GLY A 395 9.13 15.49 -10.49
N ARG A 396 9.02 14.55 -11.43
CA ARG A 396 8.77 14.85 -12.85
C ARG A 396 7.37 15.43 -13.01
N LYS A 397 7.28 16.69 -13.49
CA LYS A 397 5.99 17.40 -13.68
C LYS A 397 4.97 16.55 -14.45
N HIS A 398 5.40 16.00 -15.59
CA HIS A 398 4.60 15.15 -16.46
C HIS A 398 4.31 13.74 -15.90
N HIS A 399 4.69 13.42 -14.65
CA HIS A 399 4.31 12.18 -13.96
C HIS A 399 3.65 12.49 -12.59
N GLY A 400 2.93 13.62 -12.49
CA GLY A 400 2.18 14.02 -11.28
C GLY A 400 2.99 14.82 -10.25
N GLY A 401 4.26 15.14 -10.55
CA GLY A 401 5.13 15.90 -9.66
C GLY A 401 4.72 17.35 -9.43
N ASP A 402 3.81 17.91 -10.24
CA ASP A 402 3.28 19.27 -10.09
C ASP A 402 1.78 19.27 -9.80
N SER A 403 1.40 19.67 -8.59
CA SER A 403 0.02 19.78 -8.10
C SER A 403 -0.48 21.22 -8.02
N THR A 404 0.28 22.20 -8.53
CA THR A 404 -0.04 23.63 -8.34
C THR A 404 -1.42 24.01 -8.88
N ALA A 405 -1.82 23.47 -10.03
CA ALA A 405 -3.13 23.72 -10.66
C ALA A 405 -4.35 23.25 -9.83
N VAL A 406 -4.15 22.33 -8.88
CA VAL A 406 -5.21 21.82 -7.98
C VAL A 406 -4.94 22.11 -6.50
N GLN A 407 -3.90 22.89 -6.18
CA GLN A 407 -3.41 23.06 -4.80
C GLN A 407 -4.48 23.62 -3.85
N GLU A 408 -5.40 24.45 -4.34
CA GLU A 408 -6.53 25.01 -3.58
C GLU A 408 -7.63 23.98 -3.25
N GLN A 409 -7.70 22.87 -4.00
CA GLN A 409 -8.65 21.77 -3.79
C GLN A 409 -8.05 20.67 -2.89
N LEU A 410 -6.73 20.64 -2.73
CA LEU A 410 -6.00 19.63 -1.95
C LEU A 410 -6.00 19.95 -0.44
N HIS A 411 -7.19 19.97 0.15
CA HIS A 411 -7.44 20.12 1.59
C HIS A 411 -8.45 19.06 2.10
N ASP A 412 -8.44 18.80 3.42
CA ASP A 412 -9.23 17.75 4.08
C ASP A 412 -9.02 16.33 3.51
N VAL A 413 -7.87 16.07 2.86
CA VAL A 413 -7.49 14.79 2.27
C VAL A 413 -7.24 13.74 3.34
N THR A 414 -7.81 12.54 3.15
CA THR A 414 -7.66 11.39 4.05
C THR A 414 -6.68 10.35 3.54
N CYS A 415 -6.59 10.19 2.21
CA CYS A 415 -5.58 9.37 1.54
C CYS A 415 -5.27 9.94 0.16
N ILE A 416 -4.02 9.76 -0.26
CA ILE A 416 -3.58 9.90 -1.65
C ILE A 416 -3.40 8.48 -2.16
N GLN A 417 -3.58 8.27 -3.45
CA GLN A 417 -3.07 7.11 -4.18
C GLN A 417 -2.39 7.55 -5.47
N ALA A 418 -1.51 6.69 -5.96
CA ALA A 418 -0.69 6.94 -7.13
C ALA A 418 -1.19 6.19 -8.37
N SER A 419 -0.33 6.14 -9.38
CA SER A 419 -0.46 5.46 -10.67
C SER A 419 0.86 5.65 -11.42
N MET A 420 1.04 5.08 -12.62
CA MET A 420 2.30 5.24 -13.38
C MET A 420 2.77 6.71 -13.53
N GLY A 421 1.85 7.66 -13.71
CA GLY A 421 2.19 9.08 -13.94
C GLY A 421 1.25 10.12 -13.35
N ALA A 422 0.38 9.78 -12.40
CA ALA A 422 -0.56 10.72 -11.78
C ALA A 422 -0.93 10.31 -10.36
N PHE A 423 -1.68 11.18 -9.68
CA PHE A 423 -2.20 10.93 -8.34
C PHE A 423 -3.67 11.30 -8.25
N ALA A 424 -4.36 10.66 -7.30
CA ALA A 424 -5.72 10.98 -6.90
C ALA A 424 -5.81 11.07 -5.37
N ALA A 425 -6.42 12.14 -4.86
CA ALA A 425 -6.62 12.37 -3.44
C ALA A 425 -8.11 12.26 -3.08
N ILE A 426 -8.46 11.36 -2.15
CA ILE A 426 -9.79 11.33 -1.52
C ILE A 426 -9.82 12.35 -0.38
N ARG A 427 -10.82 13.21 -0.40
CA ARG A 427 -11.16 14.14 0.67
C ARG A 427 -12.15 13.50 1.65
N SER A 428 -12.15 13.95 2.89
CA SER A 428 -13.00 13.40 3.98
C SER A 428 -14.51 13.55 3.73
N ASP A 429 -14.92 14.46 2.84
CA ASP A 429 -16.31 14.59 2.37
C ASP A 429 -16.68 13.58 1.26
N GLY A 430 -15.73 12.73 0.85
CA GLY A 430 -15.89 11.68 -0.14
C GLY A 430 -15.52 12.07 -1.57
N SER A 431 -15.24 13.35 -1.85
CA SER A 431 -14.86 13.83 -3.17
C SER A 431 -13.42 13.48 -3.54
N VAL A 432 -13.10 13.46 -4.84
CA VAL A 432 -11.77 13.09 -5.36
C VAL A 432 -11.19 14.19 -6.24
N VAL A 433 -9.92 14.50 -6.03
CA VAL A 433 -9.13 15.47 -6.81
C VAL A 433 -7.97 14.74 -7.49
N THR A 434 -7.87 14.80 -8.81
CA THR A 434 -6.80 14.17 -9.61
C THR A 434 -5.80 15.20 -10.13
N TRP A 435 -4.54 14.81 -10.33
CA TRP A 435 -3.56 15.61 -11.08
C TRP A 435 -2.44 14.76 -11.69
N GLY A 436 -1.97 15.18 -12.87
CA GLY A 436 -1.03 14.46 -13.73
C GLY A 436 -1.43 14.61 -15.21
N PRO A 437 -0.87 13.82 -16.13
CA PRO A 437 -1.29 13.81 -17.53
C PRO A 437 -2.71 13.23 -17.69
N PRO A 438 -3.58 13.79 -18.56
CA PRO A 438 -4.90 13.24 -18.81
C PRO A 438 -4.90 11.79 -19.33
N SER A 439 -3.97 11.46 -20.24
CA SER A 439 -3.78 10.09 -20.75
C SER A 439 -3.35 9.09 -19.68
N LEU A 440 -2.85 9.60 -18.56
CA LEU A 440 -2.46 8.85 -17.38
C LEU A 440 -3.33 9.29 -16.18
N GLY A 441 -4.66 9.35 -16.34
CA GLY A 441 -5.61 9.45 -15.23
C GLY A 441 -5.58 10.73 -14.38
N GLY A 442 -4.76 11.72 -14.75
CA GLY A 442 -4.67 13.00 -14.06
C GLY A 442 -5.88 13.91 -14.29
N ASP A 443 -6.65 13.66 -15.36
CA ASP A 443 -7.91 14.33 -15.63
C ASP A 443 -9.10 13.43 -15.25
N SER A 444 -10.02 13.99 -14.48
CA SER A 444 -11.27 13.36 -14.05
C SER A 444 -12.51 14.18 -14.43
N SER A 445 -12.37 15.15 -15.33
CA SER A 445 -13.45 16.03 -15.81
C SER A 445 -14.66 15.26 -16.33
N TYR A 446 -14.42 14.22 -17.14
CA TYR A 446 -15.47 13.37 -17.74
C TYR A 446 -16.33 12.62 -16.72
N VAL A 447 -15.77 12.32 -15.54
CA VAL A 447 -16.45 11.60 -14.44
C VAL A 447 -16.87 12.54 -13.29
N LYS A 448 -16.68 13.85 -13.45
CA LYS A 448 -16.70 14.83 -12.34
C LYS A 448 -18.00 14.88 -11.56
N GLU A 449 -19.16 14.74 -12.20
CA GLU A 449 -20.46 14.72 -11.51
C GLU A 449 -20.61 13.50 -10.58
N GLN A 450 -19.91 12.42 -10.90
CA GLN A 450 -19.89 11.18 -10.14
C GLN A 450 -18.88 11.26 -8.99
N LEU A 451 -17.79 12.02 -9.16
CA LEU A 451 -16.76 12.25 -8.13
C LEU A 451 -17.16 13.36 -7.14
N GLY A 452 -18.11 14.20 -7.53
CA GLY A 452 -18.73 15.20 -6.69
C GLY A 452 -19.64 14.59 -5.63
N ARG A 453 -20.05 15.43 -4.69
CA ARG A 453 -21.10 15.10 -3.72
C ARG A 453 -22.46 15.24 -4.41
N SER A 454 -23.47 14.48 -3.99
CA SER A 454 -24.83 14.74 -4.46
C SER A 454 -25.32 16.13 -4.00
N LYS A 455 -26.29 16.72 -4.69
CA LYS A 455 -26.94 17.97 -4.23
C LYS A 455 -27.54 17.82 -2.83
N GLU A 456 -28.00 16.61 -2.49
CA GLU A 456 -28.61 16.26 -1.21
C GLU A 456 -27.59 16.20 -0.07
N ASP A 457 -26.39 15.66 -0.32
CA ASP A 457 -25.25 15.70 0.60
C ASP A 457 -24.81 17.15 0.90
N ASP A 458 -24.85 17.99 -0.13
CA ASP A 458 -24.52 19.41 -0.05
C ASP A 458 -25.53 20.21 0.76
N GLU A 459 -26.83 19.96 0.56
CA GLU A 459 -27.92 20.46 1.41
C GLU A 459 -27.79 19.95 2.86
N ALA A 460 -27.54 18.65 3.05
CA ALA A 460 -27.41 18.03 4.36
C ALA A 460 -26.25 18.62 5.16
N GLU A 461 -25.11 18.88 4.52
CA GLU A 461 -23.94 19.47 5.18
C GLU A 461 -24.13 20.98 5.44
N LYS A 462 -24.74 21.74 4.52
CA LYS A 462 -25.18 23.12 4.77
C LYS A 462 -26.11 23.18 5.99
N ARG A 463 -27.07 22.26 6.09
CA ARG A 463 -28.01 22.12 7.21
C ARG A 463 -27.31 21.70 8.51
N ALA A 464 -26.27 20.86 8.46
CA ALA A 464 -25.45 20.48 9.60
C ALA A 464 -24.57 21.63 10.10
N LYS A 465 -23.83 22.31 9.21
CA LYS A 465 -23.03 23.51 9.51
C LYS A 465 -23.91 24.65 10.06
N ALA A 466 -25.13 24.83 9.54
CA ALA A 466 -26.11 25.76 10.07
C ALA A 466 -26.57 25.39 11.50
N LYS A 467 -26.93 24.12 11.75
CA LYS A 467 -27.27 23.61 13.09
C LYS A 467 -26.11 23.81 14.08
N ALA A 468 -24.88 23.48 13.70
CA ALA A 468 -23.69 23.67 14.54
C ALA A 468 -23.46 25.16 14.87
N ARG A 469 -23.55 26.06 13.89
CA ARG A 469 -23.42 27.51 14.08
C ARG A 469 -24.55 28.08 14.95
N ALA A 470 -25.77 27.55 14.84
CA ALA A 470 -26.90 27.89 15.71
C ALA A 470 -26.68 27.42 17.16
N GLN A 471 -26.23 26.17 17.35
CA GLN A 471 -25.89 25.64 18.68
C GLN A 471 -24.72 26.38 19.34
N ALA A 472 -23.70 26.79 18.57
CA ALA A 472 -22.61 27.62 19.05
C ALA A 472 -23.11 29.01 19.50
N LYS A 473 -23.95 29.67 18.69
CA LYS A 473 -24.61 30.93 19.05
C LYS A 473 -25.52 30.77 20.29
N ALA A 474 -26.21 29.64 20.44
CA ALA A 474 -27.03 29.34 21.61
C ALA A 474 -26.19 29.14 22.87
N LYS A 475 -25.12 28.34 22.81
CA LYS A 475 -24.15 28.15 23.92
C LYS A 475 -23.49 29.48 24.32
N ALA A 476 -23.17 30.36 23.36
CA ALA A 476 -22.68 31.71 23.62
C ALA A 476 -23.74 32.60 24.32
N LYS A 477 -24.97 32.65 23.81
CA LYS A 477 -26.08 33.40 24.45
C LYS A 477 -26.43 32.87 25.85
N ALA A 478 -26.30 31.56 26.09
CA ALA A 478 -26.47 30.96 27.41
C ALA A 478 -25.36 31.40 28.37
N LYS A 479 -24.09 31.35 27.96
CA LYS A 479 -22.96 31.89 28.76
C LYS A 479 -23.09 33.40 29.02
N ALA A 480 -23.69 34.16 28.10
CA ALA A 480 -23.97 35.58 28.32
C ALA A 480 -25.11 35.81 29.33
N LYS A 481 -26.25 35.13 29.19
CA LYS A 481 -27.37 35.24 30.17
C LYS A 481 -26.96 34.79 31.58
N ALA A 482 -26.09 33.78 31.70
CA ALA A 482 -25.56 33.33 32.98
C ALA A 482 -24.73 34.40 33.72
N LYS A 483 -24.16 35.39 33.00
CA LYS A 483 -23.42 36.53 33.59
C LYS A 483 -24.30 37.75 33.90
N ALA A 484 -25.60 37.73 33.59
CA ALA A 484 -26.44 38.92 33.52
C ALA A 484 -27.62 38.95 34.53
N LYS A 485 -27.59 38.14 35.60
CA LYS A 485 -28.67 38.07 36.59
C LYS A 485 -28.31 38.88 37.86
N PRO A 486 -29.00 40.00 38.18
CA PRO A 486 -28.66 40.87 39.30
C PRO A 486 -29.24 40.40 40.65
N LYS A 487 -28.70 40.89 41.78
CA LYS A 487 -29.31 40.77 43.12
C LYS A 487 -28.92 41.92 44.07
N ALA A 488 -29.92 42.53 44.69
CA ALA A 488 -29.87 43.54 45.77
C ALA A 488 -31.32 43.72 46.31
N THR A 489 -31.65 44.09 47.55
CA THR A 489 -30.89 44.32 48.81
C THR A 489 -31.46 43.34 49.91
N ALA A 490 -31.50 43.49 51.25
CA ALA A 490 -31.15 44.58 52.17
C ALA A 490 -30.80 44.16 53.63
N LYS A 491 -30.45 45.22 54.37
CA LYS A 491 -30.34 45.51 55.83
C LYS A 491 -31.52 45.05 56.74
N PRO A 492 -31.40 45.07 58.10
CA PRO A 492 -30.69 46.08 58.92
C PRO A 492 -29.66 45.59 59.98
N LYS A 493 -29.34 46.45 60.98
CA LYS A 493 -28.07 46.53 61.74
C LYS A 493 -28.15 45.95 63.17
N ALA A 494 -27.02 45.48 63.74
CA ALA A 494 -26.62 45.79 65.14
C ALA A 494 -25.12 45.55 65.49
N LYS A 495 -24.51 46.58 66.10
CA LYS A 495 -23.32 46.70 67.01
C LYS A 495 -22.42 45.47 67.34
N ALA A 496 -21.08 45.67 67.22
CA ALA A 496 -20.07 45.35 68.27
C ALA A 496 -18.72 46.09 68.07
N LYS A 497 -17.91 46.19 69.15
CA LYS A 497 -16.57 46.83 69.30
C LYS A 497 -15.45 45.76 69.16
N ALA A 498 -14.12 45.99 69.17
CA ALA A 498 -13.20 47.06 68.71
C ALA A 498 -11.71 46.64 69.02
N LYS A 499 -10.71 47.44 68.61
CA LYS A 499 -9.29 47.48 69.07
C LYS A 499 -8.25 46.39 68.65
N ALA A 500 -7.30 46.84 67.81
CA ALA A 500 -5.85 46.96 68.06
C ALA A 500 -4.84 45.77 68.06
N LYS A 501 -3.71 46.02 67.37
CA LYS A 501 -2.30 45.54 67.58
C LYS A 501 -2.01 44.04 67.79
N ALA A 502 -1.23 43.43 66.88
CA ALA A 502 0.23 43.17 67.11
C ALA A 502 0.94 42.46 65.92
N LYS A 503 2.26 42.68 65.80
CA LYS A 503 3.26 41.81 65.14
C LYS A 503 3.90 40.93 66.24
N PRO A 504 4.54 39.77 65.98
CA PRO A 504 5.69 39.63 65.06
C PRO A 504 5.71 38.24 64.33
N LYS A 505 6.80 37.62 63.80
CA LYS A 505 8.28 37.80 63.89
C LYS A 505 8.95 37.09 62.67
N ALA A 506 10.22 37.43 62.36
CA ALA A 506 11.34 36.57 61.89
C ALA A 506 11.11 35.38 60.91
N LYS A 507 11.98 35.01 59.95
CA LYS A 507 13.36 35.31 59.47
C LYS A 507 13.53 34.56 58.10
N ALA A 508 14.54 34.74 57.23
CA ALA A 508 15.49 35.82 56.93
C ALA A 508 16.33 35.46 55.66
N LYS A 509 16.92 36.47 54.99
CA LYS A 509 18.08 36.44 54.03
C LYS A 509 17.96 35.53 52.79
N VAL A 510 18.10 35.96 51.52
CA VAL A 510 18.82 37.05 50.82
C VAL A 510 20.34 36.89 50.66
N LYS A 511 20.75 36.59 49.41
CA LYS A 511 21.91 37.08 48.62
C LYS A 511 21.73 36.49 47.19
N ALA A 512 21.78 37.17 46.04
CA ALA A 512 22.58 38.30 45.52
C ALA A 512 24.06 37.91 45.30
N LYS A 513 24.73 38.14 44.15
CA LYS A 513 24.56 39.09 43.02
C LYS A 513 24.71 38.34 41.65
N LEU A 514 24.46 38.83 40.42
CA LEU A 514 24.93 40.04 39.68
C LEU A 514 26.49 40.15 39.60
N LYS A 515 27.17 40.50 38.49
CA LYS A 515 26.78 40.86 37.10
C LYS A 515 28.04 40.89 36.16
N VAL A 516 27.96 40.27 34.96
CA VAL A 516 28.39 40.79 33.61
C VAL A 516 29.85 41.23 33.24
N LEU A 517 30.26 40.91 31.98
CA LEU A 517 31.38 41.44 31.13
C LEU A 517 32.85 41.17 31.61
N LYS A 518 33.82 40.72 30.79
CA LYS A 518 34.23 41.12 29.41
C LYS A 518 34.92 39.99 28.57
N LYS A 519 35.06 40.22 27.25
CA LYS A 519 36.01 39.60 26.27
C LYS A 519 37.39 40.33 26.29
N PRO A 520 38.43 39.98 25.47
CA PRO A 520 38.82 38.72 24.79
C PRO A 520 40.31 38.33 25.05
N SER A 521 40.83 37.26 24.44
CA SER A 521 41.99 37.31 23.49
C SER A 521 42.51 35.92 23.11
N LYS A 522 43.44 35.88 22.13
CA LYS A 522 44.00 34.68 21.48
C LYS A 522 45.08 34.00 22.34
N LYS A 523 45.15 32.68 22.29
CA LYS A 523 46.13 31.98 21.45
C LYS A 523 45.54 30.67 20.93
#